data_AF-A0ABD0NI86-F1
#
_entry.id   AF-A0ABD0NI86-F1
#
_cell.length_a   1.000
_cell.length_b   1.000
_cell.length_c   1.000
_cell.angle_alpha   90.00
_cell.angle_beta   90.00
_cell.angle_gamma   90.00
#
_symmetry.space_group_name_H-M   'P 1'
#
loop_
_entity.id
_entity.type
_entity.pdbx_description
1 polymer ?
#
loop_
_entity_poly.entity_id
_entity_poly.type
_entity_poly.pdbx_seq_one_letter_code
_entity_poly.pdbx_strand_id
1 'polypeptide(L)'
;MEGDSITLNSYTEMVDDDVVQWSFGRANTLIAAINKRADSMTVYNDVLDGRFRDRLKLDKLTGSLTITNITMEHAGHYKLQIFYLEIDYILTVY
;
A
#
# COMPACT_ATOMS: atom_id res chain seq x y z
N MET A 1 -18.25 6.04 -0.88
CA MET A 1 -17.04 6.90 -0.93
C MET A 1 -16.35 6.90 0.41
N GLU A 2 -17.09 7.01 1.51
CA GLU A 2 -16.71 6.39 2.78
C GLU A 2 -17.29 4.95 2.81
N GLY A 3 -16.58 4.00 3.42
CA GLY A 3 -16.99 2.59 3.45
C GLY A 3 -16.59 1.74 2.24
N ASP A 4 -16.20 2.38 1.14
CA ASP A 4 -15.79 1.70 -0.09
C ASP A 4 -14.35 1.18 -0.01
N SER A 5 -13.93 0.42 -1.03
CA SER A 5 -12.55 -0.01 -1.20
C SER A 5 -11.94 0.62 -2.44
N ILE A 6 -10.66 0.97 -2.37
CA ILE A 6 -9.89 1.46 -3.51
C ILE A 6 -8.61 0.66 -3.68
N THR A 7 -8.20 0.43 -4.92
CA THR A 7 -6.94 -0.24 -5.26
C THR A 7 -5.98 0.74 -5.93
N LEU A 8 -4.78 0.83 -5.37
CA LEU A 8 -3.63 1.53 -5.95
C LEU A 8 -2.80 0.50 -6.72
N ASN A 9 -2.85 0.56 -8.05
CA ASN A 9 -2.26 -0.45 -8.93
C ASN A 9 -0.74 -0.24 -9.08
N SER A 10 0.03 -1.33 -8.99
CA SER A 10 1.50 -1.30 -9.19
C SER A 10 1.94 -1.26 -10.67
N TYR A 11 0.98 -1.39 -11.59
CA TYR A 11 1.12 -1.36 -13.06
C TYR A 11 1.86 -2.55 -13.72
N THR A 12 2.63 -3.35 -12.99
CA THR A 12 3.33 -4.52 -13.54
C THR A 12 3.16 -5.78 -12.68
N GLU A 13 3.26 -6.96 -13.31
CA GLU A 13 3.43 -8.21 -12.56
C GLU A 13 4.81 -8.25 -11.89
N MET A 14 4.86 -8.80 -10.68
CA MET A 14 6.09 -8.94 -9.91
C MET A 14 6.94 -10.10 -10.44
N VAL A 15 8.26 -9.91 -10.54
CA VAL A 15 9.21 -11.01 -10.79
C VAL A 15 9.86 -11.49 -9.49
N ASP A 16 10.58 -12.62 -9.54
CA ASP A 16 10.98 -13.39 -8.34
C ASP A 16 11.88 -12.61 -7.36
N ASP A 17 12.61 -11.60 -7.83
CA ASP A 17 13.49 -10.78 -6.98
C ASP A 17 12.84 -9.48 -6.49
N ASP A 18 11.55 -9.27 -6.77
CA ASP A 18 10.86 -8.02 -6.48
C ASP A 18 10.64 -7.79 -5.00
N VAL A 19 10.85 -6.53 -4.62
CA VAL A 19 10.42 -5.99 -3.35
C VAL A 19 9.48 -4.83 -3.64
N VAL A 20 8.27 -4.93 -3.12
CA VAL A 20 7.24 -3.89 -3.18
C VAL A 20 7.11 -3.27 -1.80
N GLN A 21 7.19 -1.94 -1.72
CA GLN A 21 6.98 -1.20 -0.49
C GLN A 21 5.94 -0.11 -0.70
N TRP A 22 4.94 -0.09 0.19
CA TRP A 22 3.94 0.96 0.27
C TRP A 22 4.16 1.80 1.51
N SER A 23 4.29 3.10 1.31
CA SER A 23 4.48 4.10 2.37
C SER A 23 3.39 5.15 2.34
N PHE A 24 3.07 5.71 3.51
CA PHE A 24 2.04 6.74 3.65
C PHE A 24 2.55 8.01 4.33
N GLY A 25 2.06 9.14 3.83
CA GLY A 25 2.26 10.46 4.41
C GLY A 25 3.67 11.02 4.20
N ARG A 26 3.91 12.22 4.75
CA ARG A 26 5.16 12.97 4.55
C ARG A 26 6.39 12.26 5.14
N ALA A 27 6.20 11.46 6.18
CA ALA A 27 7.27 10.70 6.82
C ALA A 27 7.66 9.43 6.04
N ASN A 28 6.94 9.09 4.96
CA ASN A 28 7.06 7.81 4.26
C ASN A 28 6.98 6.62 5.23
N THR A 29 5.99 6.63 6.12
CA THR A 29 5.80 5.53 7.06
C THR A 29 5.40 4.28 6.29
N LEU A 30 6.19 3.20 6.41
CA LEU A 30 5.90 1.92 5.76
C LEU A 30 4.60 1.33 6.32
N ILE A 31 3.64 1.06 5.43
CA ILE A 31 2.33 0.51 5.79
C ILE A 31 2.13 -0.91 5.29
N ALA A 32 2.80 -1.30 4.21
CA ALA A 32 2.76 -2.66 3.69
C ALA A 32 4.01 -2.98 2.84
N ALA A 33 4.40 -4.25 2.79
CA ALA A 33 5.51 -4.71 1.96
C ALA A 33 5.31 -6.15 1.47
N ILE A 34 5.83 -6.44 0.28
CA ILE A 34 5.98 -7.80 -0.27
C ILE A 34 7.45 -7.98 -0.62
N ASN A 35 8.02 -9.14 -0.26
CA ASN A 35 9.30 -9.60 -0.77
C ASN A 35 9.07 -10.93 -1.45
N LYS A 36 9.14 -10.94 -2.79
CA LYS A 36 8.81 -12.11 -3.61
C LYS A 36 9.81 -13.23 -3.41
N ARG A 37 11.11 -12.89 -3.36
CA ARG A 37 12.20 -13.84 -3.15
C ARG A 37 12.07 -14.61 -1.83
N ALA A 38 11.61 -13.93 -0.79
CA ALA A 38 11.38 -14.53 0.52
C ALA A 38 9.96 -15.11 0.69
N ASP A 39 9.11 -15.06 -0.34
CA ASP A 39 7.66 -15.33 -0.31
C ASP A 39 6.98 -14.78 0.96
N SER A 40 7.30 -13.53 1.30
CA SER A 40 6.82 -12.88 2.53
C SER A 40 6.03 -11.63 2.21
N MET A 41 5.02 -11.38 3.06
CA MET A 41 4.12 -10.24 2.95
C MET A 41 3.83 -9.74 4.36
N THR A 42 4.00 -8.44 4.57
CA THR A 42 3.79 -7.80 5.86
C THR A 42 2.87 -6.60 5.70
N VAL A 43 1.90 -6.48 6.60
CA VAL A 43 1.07 -5.28 6.77
C VAL A 43 1.36 -4.73 8.16
N TYR A 44 1.68 -3.44 8.24
CA TYR A 44 2.04 -2.78 9.48
C TYR A 44 0.80 -2.13 10.10
N ASN A 45 -0.04 -2.94 10.74
CA ASN A 45 -1.36 -2.50 11.23
C ASN A 45 -1.31 -1.52 12.42
N ASP A 46 -0.22 -1.49 13.19
CA ASP A 46 -0.12 -0.68 14.41
C ASP A 46 0.65 0.65 14.21
N VAL A 47 1.03 0.98 12.98
CA VAL A 47 1.59 2.29 12.66
C VAL A 47 0.49 3.33 12.52
N LEU A 48 0.87 4.61 12.60
CA LEU A 48 -0.06 5.74 12.42
C LEU A 48 -1.30 5.61 13.33
N ASP A 49 -1.07 5.26 14.60
CA ASP A 49 -2.08 5.07 15.64
C ASP A 49 -3.13 4.00 15.30
N GLY A 50 -2.76 3.01 14.48
CA GLY A 50 -3.66 1.94 14.06
C GLY A 50 -4.65 2.35 12.97
N ARG A 51 -4.42 3.48 12.29
CA ARG A 51 -5.29 4.01 11.22
C ARG A 51 -5.66 2.97 10.16
N PHE A 52 -4.70 2.13 9.79
CA PHE A 52 -4.86 1.13 8.74
C PHE A 52 -5.22 -0.27 9.26
N ARG A 53 -5.47 -0.42 10.56
CA ARG A 53 -5.77 -1.71 11.18
C ARG A 53 -6.91 -2.42 10.47
N ASP A 54 -6.62 -3.63 9.98
CA ASP A 54 -7.54 -4.52 9.26
C ASP A 54 -8.09 -3.96 7.93
N ARG A 55 -7.45 -2.92 7.37
CA ARG A 55 -7.94 -2.24 6.15
C ARG A 55 -7.07 -2.45 4.92
N LEU A 56 -5.84 -2.91 5.08
CA LEU A 56 -4.91 -3.08 3.96
C LEU A 56 -4.89 -4.52 3.45
N LYS A 57 -4.97 -4.67 2.13
CA LYS A 57 -4.79 -5.94 1.43
C LYS A 57 -3.80 -5.76 0.30
N LEU A 58 -2.86 -6.69 0.18
CA LEU A 58 -1.86 -6.71 -0.88
C LEU A 58 -2.15 -7.83 -1.86
N ASP A 59 -2.05 -7.52 -3.14
CA ASP A 59 -2.09 -8.50 -4.22
C ASP A 59 -0.68 -9.07 -4.44
N LYS A 60 -0.49 -10.38 -4.20
CA LYS A 60 0.83 -11.04 -4.30
C LYS A 60 1.36 -11.19 -5.74
N LEU A 61 0.51 -11.03 -6.76
CA LEU A 61 0.90 -11.17 -8.16
C LEU A 61 1.43 -9.84 -8.70
N THR A 62 0.73 -8.76 -8.37
CA THR A 62 0.98 -7.42 -8.92
C THR A 62 1.65 -6.49 -7.93
N GLY A 63 1.56 -6.71 -6.62
CA GLY A 63 2.02 -5.76 -5.61
C GLY A 63 1.05 -4.59 -5.37
N SER A 64 -0.14 -4.63 -5.95
CA SER A 64 -1.16 -3.59 -5.78
C SER A 64 -1.70 -3.57 -4.35
N LEU A 65 -1.97 -2.36 -3.84
CA LEU A 65 -2.51 -2.15 -2.50
C LEU A 65 -3.99 -1.80 -2.57
N THR A 66 -4.82 -2.63 -1.95
CA THR A 66 -6.23 -2.30 -1.70
C THR A 66 -6.41 -1.79 -0.28
N ILE A 67 -7.08 -0.64 -0.16
CA ILE A 67 -7.50 -0.05 1.10
C ILE A 67 -9.02 -0.21 1.18
N THR A 68 -9.49 -0.98 2.16
CA THR A 68 -10.92 -1.26 2.34
C THR A 68 -11.53 -0.37 3.41
N ASN A 69 -12.83 -0.10 3.32
CA ASN A 69 -13.56 0.71 4.29
C ASN A 69 -12.88 2.07 4.49
N ILE A 70 -12.60 2.77 3.38
CA ILE A 70 -11.90 4.05 3.41
C ILE A 70 -12.76 5.11 4.11
N THR A 71 -12.07 6.03 4.79
CA THR A 71 -12.63 7.23 5.44
C THR A 71 -11.72 8.41 5.12
N MET A 72 -12.11 9.63 5.52
CA MET A 72 -11.28 10.83 5.35
C MET A 72 -9.88 10.69 5.97
N GLU A 73 -9.70 9.86 7.00
CA GLU A 73 -8.39 9.63 7.64
C GLU A 73 -7.37 8.93 6.72
N HIS A 74 -7.87 8.22 5.70
CA HIS A 74 -7.07 7.50 4.72
C HIS A 74 -6.67 8.39 3.53
N ALA A 75 -7.23 9.59 3.41
CA ALA A 75 -6.81 10.53 2.40
C ALA A 75 -5.36 10.97 2.67
N GLY A 76 -4.57 11.09 1.60
CA GLY A 76 -3.17 11.47 1.73
C GLY A 76 -2.31 10.93 0.60
N HIS A 77 -1.01 11.09 0.81
CA HIS A 77 0.03 10.71 -0.14
C HIS A 77 0.47 9.27 0.13
N TYR A 78 0.42 8.46 -0.92
CA TYR A 78 0.91 7.08 -0.91
C TYR A 78 2.09 6.99 -1.87
N LYS A 79 3.14 6.32 -1.43
CA LYS A 79 4.31 6.07 -2.25
C LYS A 79 4.48 4.57 -2.43
N LEU A 80 4.59 4.16 -3.69
CA LEU A 80 4.97 2.82 -4.12
C LEU A 80 6.44 2.83 -4.54
N GLN A 81 7.21 1.89 -4.01
CA GLN A 81 8.59 1.64 -4.44
C GLN A 81 8.72 0.18 -4.90
N ILE A 82 9.19 -0.03 -6.13
CA ILE A 82 9.50 -1.34 -6.73
C ILE A 82 10.82 -1.22 -7.49
N PHE A 83 11.90 -1.81 -6.98
CA PHE A 83 13.26 -1.69 -7.53
C PHE A 83 13.69 -0.24 -7.85
N TYR A 84 13.66 0.16 -9.14
CA TYR A 84 14.03 1.48 -9.67
C TYR A 84 12.81 2.38 -9.96
N LEU A 85 11.59 1.85 -9.79
CA LEU A 85 10.36 2.60 -9.97
C LEU A 85 9.91 3.17 -8.63
N GLU A 86 9.66 4.46 -8.62
CA GLU A 86 8.98 5.17 -7.54
C GLU A 86 7.74 5.84 -8.14
N ILE A 87 6.58 5.54 -7.57
CA ILE A 87 5.29 6.09 -8.03
C ILE A 87 4.57 6.68 -6.83
N ASP A 88 4.14 7.93 -6.99
CA ASP A 88 3.38 8.67 -6.00
C ASP A 88 1.90 8.74 -6.38
N TYR A 89 1.03 8.46 -5.42
CA TYR A 89 -0.42 8.55 -5.54
C TYR A 89 -0.95 9.54 -4.50
N ILE A 90 -1.95 10.32 -4.91
CA ILE A 90 -2.74 11.15 -4.00
C ILE A 90 -4.14 10.56 -3.94
N LEU A 91 -4.54 10.08 -2.77
CA LEU A 91 -5.91 9.66 -2.51
C LEU A 91 -6.70 10.81 -1.90
N THR A 92 -7.80 11.17 -2.55
CA THR A 92 -8.80 12.11 -2.02
C THR A 92 -10.09 11.36 -1.72
N VAL A 93 -10.69 11.63 -0.57
CA VAL A 93 -11.99 11.07 -0.13
C VAL A 93 -12.91 12.26 0.14
N TYR A 94 -14.10 12.26 -0.46
CA TYR A 94 -15.14 13.29 -0.30
C TYR A 94 -16.39 12.71 0.35
#